data_AF-A0A382Z7N4-F1
#
_entry.id   AF-A0A382Z7N4-F1
#
_cell.length_a   1.000
_cell.length_b   1.000
_cell.length_c   1.000
_cell.angle_alpha   90.00
_cell.angle_beta   90.00
_cell.angle_gamma   90.00
#
_symmetry.space_group_name_H-M   'P 1'
#
loop_
_entity.id
_entity.type
_entity.pdbx_description
1 polymer ?
#
loop_
_entity_poly.entity_id
_entity_poly.type
_entity_poly.pdbx_seq_one_letter_code
_entity_poly.pdbx_strand_id
1 'polypeptide(L)' 'MMAGTLHAHHSFTAEFDVHLKAKLRGTITEVWFKNPHVRYVFVVKNEKGRDET' A
#
# COMPACT_ATOMS: atom_id res chain seq x y z
N MET A 1 10.11 36.97 2.61
CA MET A 1 10.22 35.57 3.04
C MET A 1 10.06 34.70 1.80
N MET A 2 11.08 33.93 1.39
CA MET A 2 10.98 33.02 0.25
C MET A 2 10.66 31.62 0.79
N ALA A 3 9.45 31.14 0.55
CA ALA A 3 9.08 29.75 0.80
C ALA A 3 9.64 28.90 -0.34
N GLY A 4 10.72 28.14 -0.06
CA GLY A 4 11.26 27.17 -1.01
C GLY A 4 10.30 26.00 -1.20
N THR A 5 10.11 25.55 -2.45
CA THR A 5 9.35 24.36 -2.78
C THR A 5 10.06 23.11 -2.25
N LEU A 6 9.59 22.54 -1.14
CA LEU A 6 10.03 21.21 -0.71
C LEU A 6 9.47 20.16 -1.68
N HIS A 7 10.34 19.59 -2.50
CA HIS A 7 10.02 18.38 -3.25
C HIS A 7 10.04 17.21 -2.26
N ALA A 8 8.86 16.82 -1.74
CA ALA A 8 8.73 15.57 -1.01
C ALA A 8 8.93 14.42 -2.00
N HIS A 9 10.10 13.78 -2.00
CA HIS A 9 10.37 12.62 -2.85
C HIS A 9 9.66 11.39 -2.24
N HIS A 10 8.47 11.06 -2.75
CA HIS A 10 7.82 9.79 -2.44
C HIS A 10 8.57 8.67 -3.18
N SER A 11 9.54 8.01 -2.51
CA SER A 11 10.34 6.94 -3.11
C SER A 11 9.53 5.64 -3.21
N PHE A 12 8.46 5.65 -4.01
CA PHE A 12 7.67 4.46 -4.31
C PHE A 12 8.57 3.31 -4.82
N THR A 13 9.53 3.66 -5.67
CA THR A 13 10.48 2.74 -6.30
C THR A 13 11.55 2.19 -5.36
N ALA A 14 11.63 2.63 -4.10
CA ALA A 14 12.50 2.00 -3.11
C ALA A 14 11.93 0.69 -2.56
N GLU A 15 10.60 0.56 -2.49
CA GLU A 15 9.92 -0.63 -1.93
C GLU A 15 9.20 -1.44 -3.02
N PHE A 16 8.78 -0.81 -4.13
CA PHE A 16 7.92 -1.45 -5.13
C PHE A 16 8.45 -1.30 -6.56
N ASP A 17 8.34 -2.38 -7.34
CA ASP A 17 8.53 -2.35 -8.78
C ASP A 17 7.21 -1.98 -9.49
N VAL A 18 7.21 -0.87 -10.24
CA VAL A 18 6.04 -0.36 -10.98
C VAL A 18 5.51 -1.34 -12.04
N HIS A 19 6.34 -2.28 -12.49
CA HIS A 19 5.98 -3.27 -13.51
C HIS A 19 5.31 -4.51 -12.92
N LEU A 20 5.47 -4.77 -11.61
CA LEU A 20 4.86 -5.89 -10.92
C LEU A 20 3.49 -5.50 -10.36
N LYS A 21 2.44 -5.77 -11.13
CA LYS A 21 1.06 -5.46 -10.76
C LYS A 21 0.28 -6.72 -10.46
N ALA A 22 -0.53 -6.68 -9.40
CA ALA A 22 -1.45 -7.75 -9.04
C ALA A 22 -2.85 -7.18 -8.78
N LYS A 23 -3.89 -8.00 -9.04
CA LYS A 23 -5.28 -7.68 -8.67
C LYS A 23 -5.66 -8.53 -7.47
N LEU A 24 -5.83 -7.90 -6.33
CA LEU A 24 -6.12 -8.55 -5.06
C LEU A 24 -7.61 -8.42 -4.72
N ARG A 25 -8.20 -9.47 -4.16
CA ARG A 25 -9.59 -9.49 -3.66
C ARG A 25 -9.61 -10.14 -2.29
N GLY A 26 -10.18 -9.44 -1.32
CA GLY A 26 -10.25 -9.88 0.06
C GLY A 26 -11.10 -8.92 0.89
N THR A 27 -11.15 -9.15 2.19
CA THR A 27 -11.86 -8.29 3.14
C THR A 27 -10.86 -7.45 3.91
N ILE A 28 -10.96 -6.13 3.84
CA ILE A 28 -10.11 -5.21 4.59
C ILE A 28 -10.39 -5.37 6.08
N THR A 29 -9.35 -5.62 6.87
CA THR A 29 -9.42 -5.73 8.33
C THR A 29 -8.83 -4.52 9.04
N GLU A 30 -7.91 -3.79 8.39
CA GLU A 30 -7.31 -2.59 8.95
C GLU A 30 -6.85 -1.61 7.86
N VAL A 31 -6.91 -0.32 8.19
CA VAL A 31 -6.39 0.75 7.35
C VAL A 31 -5.41 1.60 8.17
N TRP A 32 -4.14 1.59 7.78
CA TRP A 32 -3.11 2.41 8.38
C TRP A 32 -2.92 3.67 7.56
N PHE A 33 -3.10 4.84 8.17
CA PHE A 33 -2.90 6.12 7.52
C PHE A 33 -1.79 6.92 8.20
N LYS A 34 -0.72 7.22 7.44
CA LYS A 34 0.36 8.10 7.86
C LYS A 34 0.67 9.04 6.69
N ASN A 35 0.03 10.22 6.68
CA ASN A 35 0.11 11.19 5.58
C ASN A 35 1.54 11.31 5.01
N PRO A 36 1.76 11.10 3.70
CA PRO A 36 0.78 10.83 2.63
C PRO A 36 0.57 9.34 2.29
N HIS A 37 1.05 8.43 3.12
CA HIS A 37 1.01 6.99 2.87
C HIS A 37 -0.19 6.31 3.52
N VAL A 38 -0.74 5.32 2.83
CA VAL A 38 -1.77 4.41 3.32
C VAL A 38 -1.31 2.97 3.13
N ARG A 39 -1.62 2.09 4.09
CA ARG A 39 -1.49 0.63 3.94
C ARG A 39 -2.83 -0.02 4.28
N TYR A 40 -3.23 -0.98 3.45
CA TYR A 40 -4.42 -1.80 3.67
C TYR A 40 -3.98 -3.18 4.15
N VAL A 41 -4.51 -3.62 5.28
CA VAL A 41 -4.41 -5.02 5.72
C VAL A 41 -5.73 -5.68 5.40
N PHE A 42 -5.69 -6.82 4.72
CA PHE A 42 -6.87 -7.54 4.31
C PHE A 42 -6.63 -9.04 4.40
N VAL A 43 -7.71 -9.78 4.60
CA VAL A 43 -7.68 -11.24 4.56
C VAL A 43 -8.13 -11.73 3.19
N VAL A 44 -7.44 -12.73 2.67
CA VAL A 44 -7.77 -13.46 1.43
C VAL A 44 -8.10 -14.91 1.76
N LYS A 45 -8.88 -15.55 0.89
CA LYS A 45 -9.08 -17.00 0.95
C LYS A 45 -8.09 -17.68 0.03
N ASN A 46 -7.36 -18.66 0.54
CA ASN A 46 -6.52 -19.52 -0.27
C ASN A 46 -7.36 -20.58 -1.03
N GLU A 47 -6.70 -21.40 -1.85
CA GLU A 47 -7.34 -22.45 -2.66
C GLU A 47 -8.08 -23.50 -1.81
N LYS A 48 -7.73 -23.63 -0.52
CA LYS A 48 -8.35 -24.54 0.45
C LYS A 48 -9.48 -23.86 1.24
N GLY A 49 -9.84 -22.63 0.89
CA GLY A 49 -10.91 -21.84 1.53
C GLY A 49 -10.55 -21.24 2.90
N ARG A 50 -9.29 -21.38 3.33
CA ARG A 50 -8.80 -20.85 4.61
C ARG A 50 -8.35 -19.40 4.45
N ASP A 51 -8.59 -18.61 5.50
CA ASP A 51 -8.20 -17.20 5.53
C ASP A 51 -6.69 -17.06 5.75
N GLU A 52 -6.07 -16.15 5.02
CA GLU A 52 -4.67 -15.75 5.09
C GLU A 52 -4.59 -14.22 5.05
N THR A 53 -3.60 -13.65 5.75
CA THR A 53 -3.34 -12.20 5.79
C THR A 53 -2.07 -11.88 5.03
#